data_AF-A0A8T1RUJ3-F1
#
_entry.id   AF-A0A8T1RUJ3-F1
#
_cell.length_a   1.000
_cell.length_b   1.000
_cell.length_c   1.000
_cell.angle_alpha   90.00
_cell.angle_beta   90.00
_cell.angle_gamma   90.00
#
_symmetry.space_group_name_H-M   'P 1'
#
loop_
_entity.id
_entity.type
_entity.pdbx_description
1 polymer ?
#
loop_
_entity_poly.entity_id
_entity_poly.type
_entity_poly.pdbx_seq_one_letter_code
_entity_poly.pdbx_strand_id
1 'polypeptide(L)'
;MEKSCISVFLLLIAVSYALAKDFTAKNDGKRDVKETKPKLPQTLSRGWGDNLIWTQTYEEALFRAKTGNKPLMIIHHLEDCPHSQALKKVFAEHKEIQKLAEKFV
;
A
#
# COMPACT_ATOMS: atom_id res chain seq x y z
N MET A 1 46.95 -17.50 16.96
CA MET A 1 46.02 -16.46 16.45
C MET A 1 44.82 -17.07 15.74
N GLU A 2 45.03 -18.13 14.94
CA GLU A 2 43.99 -18.80 14.13
C GLU A 2 42.81 -19.40 14.94
N LYS A 3 43.10 -20.07 16.06
CA LYS A 3 42.08 -20.71 16.91
C LYS A 3 41.14 -19.70 17.59
N SER A 4 41.67 -18.53 17.95
CA SER A 4 40.90 -17.43 18.54
C SER A 4 39.97 -16.80 17.50
N CYS A 5 40.41 -16.66 16.25
CA CYS A 5 39.57 -16.17 15.16
C CYS A 5 38.40 -17.13 14.91
N ILE A 6 38.65 -18.44 14.82
CA ILE A 6 37.60 -19.45 14.60
C ILE A 6 36.55 -19.40 15.72
N SER A 7 37.00 -19.28 16.98
CA SER A 7 36.08 -19.16 18.13
C SER A 7 35.19 -17.92 18.05
N VAL A 8 35.73 -16.78 17.61
CA VAL A 8 34.96 -15.53 17.47
C VAL A 8 33.98 -15.62 16.30
N PHE A 9 34.38 -16.26 15.19
CA PHE A 9 33.48 -16.49 14.05
C PHE A 9 32.31 -17.42 14.42
N LEU A 10 32.56 -18.49 15.18
CA LEU A 10 31.49 -19.37 15.65
C LEU A 10 30.51 -18.65 16.59
N LEU A 11 31.01 -17.78 17.47
CA LEU A 11 30.17 -16.94 18.33
C LEU A 11 29.30 -15.96 17.51
N LEU A 12 29.86 -15.31 16.50
CA LEU A 12 29.12 -14.42 15.60
C LEU A 12 28.01 -15.15 14.82
N ILE A 13 28.28 -16.37 14.37
CA ILE A 13 27.29 -17.22 13.68
C ILE A 13 26.17 -17.61 14.64
N ALA A 14 26.48 -18.00 15.88
CA ALA A 14 25.46 -18.36 16.87
C ALA A 14 24.56 -17.18 17.25
N VAL A 15 25.14 -15.98 17.44
CA VAL A 15 24.39 -14.76 17.77
C VAL A 15 23.47 -14.34 16.62
N SER A 16 23.95 -14.40 15.38
CA SER A 16 23.12 -14.08 14.21
C SER A 16 21.97 -15.07 14.01
N TYR A 17 22.19 -16.36 14.30
CA TYR A 17 21.12 -17.37 14.25
C TYR A 17 20.05 -17.17 15.34
N ALA A 18 20.47 -16.80 16.55
CA ALA A 18 19.54 -16.49 17.64
C ALA A 18 18.66 -15.27 17.29
N LEU A 19 19.29 -14.19 16.81
CA LEU A 19 18.57 -12.98 16.40
C LEU A 19 17.62 -13.24 15.22
N ALA A 20 18.03 -14.03 14.22
CA ALA A 20 17.16 -14.38 13.08
C ALA A 20 15.98 -15.28 13.49
N LYS A 21 16.16 -16.14 14.49
CA LYS A 21 15.10 -17.02 15.01
C LYS A 21 14.04 -16.22 15.78
N ASP A 22 14.43 -15.17 16.50
CA ASP A 22 13.49 -14.27 17.18
C ASP A 22 12.63 -13.44 16.20
N PHE A 23 13.12 -13.21 14.98
CA PHE A 23 12.33 -12.59 13.90
C PHE A 23 11.30 -13.53 13.26
N THR A 24 11.53 -14.85 13.30
CA THR A 24 10.66 -15.84 12.62
C THR A 24 9.65 -16.50 13.55
N ALA A 25 9.82 -16.42 14.88
CA ALA A 25 8.88 -16.99 15.86
C ALA A 25 7.60 -16.16 16.10
N LYS A 26 7.44 -14.98 15.45
CA LYS A 26 6.28 -14.09 15.62
C LYS A 26 5.30 -14.11 14.44
N ASN A 27 5.21 -15.22 13.70
CA ASN A 27 4.30 -15.34 12.54
C ASN A 27 3.31 -16.51 12.57
N ASP A 28 3.21 -17.30 13.65
CA ASP A 28 2.15 -18.32 13.81
C ASP A 28 0.95 -17.80 14.60
N GLY A 29 0.41 -16.67 14.14
CA GLY A 29 -0.82 -16.09 14.66
C GLY A 29 -1.67 -15.60 13.52
N LYS A 30 -2.40 -16.53 12.87
CA LYS A 30 -3.54 -16.24 12.00
C LYS A 30 -4.57 -15.45 12.81
N ARG A 31 -4.41 -14.13 12.83
CA ARG A 31 -5.45 -13.17 13.16
C ARG A 31 -5.97 -12.70 11.82
N ASP A 32 -7.16 -13.17 11.47
CA ASP A 32 -8.00 -12.53 10.48
C ASP A 32 -8.22 -11.08 10.95
N VAL A 33 -7.29 -10.21 10.58
CA VAL A 33 -7.47 -8.76 10.69
C VAL A 33 -8.53 -8.46 9.67
N LYS A 34 -9.77 -8.39 10.14
CA LYS A 34 -10.84 -7.68 9.47
C LYS A 34 -10.36 -6.24 9.37
N GLU A 35 -9.61 -5.92 8.31
CA GLU A 35 -9.22 -4.56 7.97
C GLU A 35 -10.53 -3.79 7.88
N THR A 36 -10.80 -3.05 8.95
CA THR A 36 -11.88 -2.10 8.96
C THR A 36 -11.28 -0.93 8.20
N LYS A 37 -11.26 -1.03 6.86
CA LYS A 37 -10.92 0.10 5.98
C LYS A 37 -11.73 1.29 6.53
N PRO A 38 -11.09 2.40 6.91
CA PRO A 38 -11.83 3.57 7.35
C PRO A 38 -12.88 3.87 6.29
N LYS A 39 -14.16 3.89 6.67
CA LYS A 39 -15.24 4.34 5.78
C LYS A 39 -15.01 5.84 5.59
N LEU A 40 -14.15 6.16 4.62
CA LEU A 40 -13.90 7.51 4.19
C LEU A 40 -15.23 8.13 3.75
N PRO A 41 -15.41 9.45 3.91
CA PRO A 41 -16.60 10.12 3.43
C PRO A 41 -16.80 9.74 1.96
N GLN A 42 -17.93 9.08 1.66
CA GLN A 42 -18.30 8.54 0.34
C GLN A 42 -18.37 9.60 -0.77
N THR A 43 -18.06 10.86 -0.45
CA THR A 43 -18.25 12.01 -1.33
C THR A 43 -17.04 12.33 -2.21
N LEU A 44 -15.82 11.87 -1.87
CA LEU A 44 -14.61 12.20 -2.65
C LEU A 44 -14.49 11.38 -3.94
N SER A 45 -15.08 10.18 -4.00
CA SER A 45 -14.99 9.33 -5.19
C SER A 45 -15.73 9.93 -6.39
N ARG A 46 -16.82 10.68 -6.16
CA ARG A 46 -17.69 11.26 -7.20
C ARG A 46 -18.13 10.26 -8.29
N GLY A 47 -18.13 8.96 -7.97
CA GLY A 47 -18.44 7.86 -8.88
C GLY A 47 -17.25 7.30 -9.69
N TRP A 48 -16.01 7.67 -9.38
CA TRP A 48 -14.79 7.06 -9.99
C TRP A 48 -14.35 5.76 -9.31
N GLY A 49 -14.93 5.40 -8.16
CA GLY A 49 -14.59 4.19 -7.43
C GLY A 49 -14.76 4.39 -5.94
N ASP A 50 -15.91 3.96 -5.41
CA ASP A 50 -16.29 4.19 -4.00
C ASP A 50 -15.49 3.33 -3.01
N ASN A 51 -14.81 2.30 -3.53
CA ASN A 51 -13.95 1.41 -2.74
C ASN A 51 -12.48 1.87 -2.67
N LEU A 52 -12.14 2.94 -3.42
CA LEU A 52 -10.80 3.53 -3.45
C LEU A 52 -10.65 4.63 -2.39
N ILE A 53 -9.41 4.83 -1.94
CA ILE A 53 -9.06 5.89 -1.00
C ILE A 53 -8.65 7.12 -1.80
N TRP A 54 -9.52 8.13 -1.85
CA TRP A 54 -9.25 9.38 -2.56
C TRP A 54 -8.62 10.40 -1.61
N THR A 55 -7.54 11.05 -2.06
CA THR A 55 -6.91 12.18 -1.36
C THR A 55 -7.62 13.49 -1.71
N GLN A 56 -7.72 14.40 -0.76
CA GLN A 56 -8.46 15.65 -0.97
C GLN A 56 -7.61 16.72 -1.66
N THR A 57 -6.30 16.76 -1.36
CA THR A 57 -5.38 17.75 -1.92
C THR A 57 -4.20 17.11 -2.63
N TYR A 58 -3.60 17.86 -3.55
CA TYR A 58 -2.46 17.41 -4.34
C TYR A 58 -1.21 17.21 -3.47
N GLU A 59 -1.01 18.08 -2.49
CA GLU A 59 0.13 18.05 -1.57
C GLU A 59 0.07 16.79 -0.67
N GLU A 60 -1.13 16.45 -0.19
CA GLU A 60 -1.37 15.22 0.56
C GLU A 60 -1.05 13.99 -0.30
N ALA A 61 -1.50 14.00 -1.56
CA ALA A 61 -1.26 12.91 -2.50
C ALA A 61 0.24 12.73 -2.81
N LEU A 62 0.97 13.83 -3.03
CA LEU A 62 2.42 13.81 -3.22
C LEU A 62 3.16 13.28 -1.99
N PHE A 63 2.76 13.73 -0.79
CA PHE A 63 3.36 13.26 0.45
C PHE A 63 3.15 11.75 0.63
N ARG A 64 1.93 11.25 0.37
CA ARG A 64 1.59 9.83 0.45
C ARG A 64 2.30 9.00 -0.62
N ALA A 65 2.41 9.51 -1.85
CA ALA A 65 3.14 8.84 -2.93
C ALA A 65 4.62 8.68 -2.59
N LYS A 66 5.25 9.75 -2.07
CA LYS A 66 6.65 9.75 -1.64
C LYS A 66 6.89 8.83 -0.43
N THR A 67 6.03 8.90 0.58
CA THR A 67 6.20 8.10 1.82
C THR A 67 5.87 6.62 1.60
N GLY A 68 4.86 6.31 0.80
CA GLY A 68 4.45 4.94 0.47
C GLY A 68 5.21 4.31 -0.70
N ASN A 69 6.10 5.05 -1.36
CA ASN A 69 6.79 4.66 -2.59
C ASN A 69 5.83 4.08 -3.64
N LYS A 70 4.69 4.76 -3.83
CA LYS A 70 3.65 4.41 -4.78
C LYS A 70 3.54 5.47 -5.87
N PRO A 71 3.27 5.09 -7.13
CA PRO A 71 2.99 6.06 -8.18
C PRO A 71 1.72 6.86 -7.87
N LEU A 72 1.69 8.13 -8.27
CA LEU A 72 0.55 9.01 -8.12
C LEU A 72 -0.32 8.97 -9.39
N MET A 73 -1.63 8.75 -9.27
CA MET A 73 -2.57 8.80 -10.39
C MET A 73 -3.53 9.97 -10.24
N ILE A 74 -3.50 10.91 -11.20
CA ILE A 74 -4.32 12.12 -11.16
C ILE A 74 -5.35 12.09 -12.27
N ILE A 75 -6.64 12.11 -11.91
CA ILE A 75 -7.74 12.17 -12.87
C ILE A 75 -8.30 13.60 -12.89
N HIS A 76 -7.90 14.37 -13.90
CA HIS A 76 -8.52 15.67 -14.17
C HIS A 76 -9.84 15.45 -14.91
N HIS A 77 -10.95 15.89 -14.32
CA HIS A 77 -12.28 15.75 -14.92
C HIS A 77 -13.15 16.97 -14.65
N LEU A 78 -14.18 17.14 -15.48
CA LEU A 78 -15.27 18.09 -15.26
C LEU A 78 -16.56 17.31 -15.04
N GLU A 79 -17.46 17.82 -14.21
CA GLU A 79 -18.75 17.15 -13.93
C GLU A 79 -19.69 17.24 -15.14
N ASP A 80 -19.67 18.36 -15.86
CA ASP A 80 -20.56 18.63 -17.00
C ASP A 80 -19.98 18.24 -18.37
N CYS A 81 -18.87 17.51 -18.39
CA CYS A 81 -18.26 17.04 -19.64
C CYS A 81 -18.74 15.63 -20.00
N PRO A 82 -19.42 15.42 -21.15
CA PRO A 82 -19.92 14.10 -21.55
C PRO A 82 -18.82 13.03 -21.66
N HIS A 83 -17.63 13.41 -22.12
CA HIS A 83 -16.49 12.50 -22.22
C HIS A 83 -15.95 12.08 -20.85
N SER A 84 -15.89 13.02 -19.89
CA SER A 84 -15.51 12.72 -18.51
C SER A 84 -16.51 11.77 -17.86
N GLN A 85 -17.81 11.98 -18.09
CA GLN A 85 -18.85 11.11 -17.56
C GLN A 85 -18.80 9.71 -18.17
N ALA A 86 -18.57 9.60 -19.49
CA ALA A 86 -18.44 8.31 -20.16
C ALA A 86 -17.24 7.51 -19.61
N LEU A 87 -16.07 8.17 -19.48
CA LEU A 87 -14.88 7.54 -18.91
C LEU A 87 -15.09 7.12 -17.45
N LYS A 88 -15.74 7.97 -16.65
CA LYS A 88 -16.04 7.67 -15.25
C LYS A 88 -16.85 6.38 -15.08
N LYS A 89 -17.89 6.20 -15.91
CA LYS A 89 -18.74 5.00 -15.88
C LYS A 89 -17.94 3.74 -16.15
N VAL A 90 -17.20 3.71 -17.26
CA VAL A 90 -16.40 2.52 -17.62
C VAL A 90 -15.26 2.26 -16.64
N PHE A 91 -14.65 3.31 -16.11
CA PHE A 91 -13.58 3.20 -15.11
C PHE A 91 -14.08 2.58 -13.80
N ALA A 92 -15.27 2.99 -13.33
CA ALA A 92 -15.88 2.48 -12.11
C ALA A 92 -16.37 1.03 -12.25
N GLU A 93 -16.90 0.66 -13.42
CA GLU A 93 -17.40 -0.69 -13.69
C GLU A 93 -16.28 -1.72 -13.91
N HIS A 94 -15.14 -1.29 -14.46
CA HIS A 94 -14.06 -2.22 -14.83
C HIS A 94 -13.22 -2.66 -13.63
N LYS A 95 -13.49 -3.87 -13.13
CA LYS A 95 -12.86 -4.44 -11.93
C LYS A 95 -11.33 -4.47 -11.96
N GLU A 96 -10.72 -4.73 -13.11
CA GLU A 96 -9.26 -4.78 -13.20
C GLU A 96 -8.62 -3.39 -13.12
N ILE A 97 -9.32 -2.36 -13.61
CA ILE A 97 -8.84 -0.98 -13.52
C ILE A 97 -8.95 -0.52 -12.07
N GLN A 98 -10.03 -0.85 -11.37
CA GLN A 98 -10.17 -0.60 -9.94
C GLN A 98 -9.08 -1.28 -9.12
N LYS A 99 -8.78 -2.56 -9.38
CA LYS A 99 -7.67 -3.29 -8.73
C LYS A 99 -6.30 -2.68 -9.04
N LEU A 100 -6.12 -2.18 -10.27
CA LEU A 100 -4.90 -1.49 -10.65
C LEU A 100 -4.77 -0.15 -9.90
N ALA A 101 -5.87 0.60 -9.78
CA ALA A 101 -5.93 1.88 -9.07
C ALA A 101 -5.55 1.75 -7.58
N GLU A 102 -5.81 0.62 -6.92
CA GLU A 102 -5.37 0.36 -5.54
C GLU A 102 -3.83 0.38 -5.35
N LYS A 103 -3.07 0.23 -6.45
CA LYS A 103 -1.60 0.31 -6.43
C LYS A 103 -1.06 1.76 -6.50
N PHE A 104 -1.93 2.72 -6.79
CA PHE A 104 -1.59 4.13 -6.85
C PHE A 104 -1.96 4.83 -5.54
N VAL A 105 -1.45 6.06 -5.40
CA VAL A 105 -2.01 7.08 -4.50
C VAL A 105 -2.97 7.93 -5.30
#